data_AF-A0A946PBN6-F1
#
_entry.id   AF-A0A946PBN6-F1
#
_cell.length_a   1.000
_cell.length_b   1.000
_cell.length_c   1.000
_cell.angle_alpha   90.00
_cell.angle_beta   90.00
_cell.angle_gamma   90.00
#
_symmetry.space_group_name_H-M   'P 1'
#
loop_
_entity.id
_entity.type
_entity.pdbx_description
1 polymer ?
#
loop_
_entity_poly.entity_id
_entity_poly.type
_entity_poly.pdbx_seq_one_letter_code
_entity_poly.pdbx_strand_id
1 'polypeptide(L)'
;MNRLALNAFVLAGIVFCPPSSVSADNERPYVVIHRQGDFGCHTFRIPGIARTKTGILLAVYDMRYTSRKDLQADIDIGLSRSTDGGQTWELPRPIMDMGEFGGLPQDQNGCSDPNILIDTTTGDILVTALWTHAKLGTHQWREGGSEPGIDPAQSSQFMAVRSHDDGKTWTQPENWTSRLKKPEWFLFAPAPGNGITLSNGTLVIPTQGRDATGSPFSNLTWSVNNGKKWTVSNPARSNTTESAVVELADGSLMLNSRDNRNREDKSETNGRAVSITSDLGTHWKVHNSDHSALPEPVCMGSLISHRLSDDRTVLFFSNPHHKSQRKNMTIQMSLDDGTTWAKQILLDKEGGAYSSLVMVNDNTLGILYESSRADLVFQTLDLKEFGL
;
A
#
# COMPACT_ATOMS: atom_id res chain seq x y z
N MET A 1 -62.63 48.71 -6.30
CA MET A 1 -61.32 49.38 -6.07
C MET A 1 -61.16 49.44 -4.55
N ASN A 2 -60.19 48.86 -3.85
CA ASN A 2 -59.00 48.08 -4.17
C ASN A 2 -58.84 46.98 -3.12
N ARG A 3 -58.38 45.80 -3.56
CA ARG A 3 -58.08 44.62 -2.74
C ARG A 3 -56.77 44.82 -1.96
N LEU A 4 -56.75 44.49 -0.68
CA LEU A 4 -55.50 44.24 0.06
C LEU A 4 -55.00 42.83 -0.30
N ALA A 5 -53.76 42.74 -0.80
CA ALA A 5 -53.04 41.50 -1.00
C ALA A 5 -52.17 41.21 0.24
N LEU A 6 -52.36 40.03 0.83
CA LEU A 6 -51.54 39.48 1.91
C LEU A 6 -50.43 38.64 1.27
N ASN A 7 -49.18 39.12 1.29
CA ASN A 7 -48.03 38.34 0.83
C ASN A 7 -47.58 37.40 1.97
N ALA A 8 -47.78 36.10 1.79
CA ALA A 8 -47.19 35.07 2.64
C ALA A 8 -45.76 34.79 2.18
N PHE A 9 -44.76 35.11 3.02
CA PHE A 9 -43.39 34.66 2.83
C PHE A 9 -43.27 33.21 3.30
N VAL A 10 -42.97 32.30 2.37
CA VAL A 10 -42.54 30.92 2.69
C VAL A 10 -41.05 30.99 3.00
N LEU A 11 -40.67 30.84 4.28
CA LEU A 11 -39.29 30.56 4.66
C LEU A 11 -38.98 29.10 4.30
N ALA A 12 -38.23 28.89 3.23
CA ALA A 12 -37.57 27.61 2.97
C ALA A 12 -36.41 27.46 3.96
N GLY A 13 -36.57 26.57 4.95
CA GLY A 13 -35.51 26.23 5.89
C GLY A 13 -34.38 25.49 5.17
N ILE A 14 -33.23 26.14 5.03
CA ILE A 14 -31.99 25.50 4.62
C ILE A 14 -31.52 24.65 5.81
N VAL A 15 -31.65 23.32 5.68
CA VAL A 15 -31.03 22.38 6.62
C VAL A 15 -29.53 22.41 6.36
N PHE A 16 -28.80 23.17 7.17
CA PHE A 16 -27.34 23.08 7.24
C PHE A 16 -27.00 21.74 7.92
N CYS A 17 -26.55 20.76 7.15
CA CYS A 17 -25.86 19.61 7.70
C CYS A 17 -24.47 20.09 8.14
N PRO A 18 -24.13 20.08 9.44
CA PRO A 18 -22.80 20.48 9.87
C PRO A 18 -21.77 19.50 9.30
N PRO A 19 -20.57 19.95 8.91
CA PRO A 19 -19.49 19.03 8.55
C PRO A 19 -19.23 18.13 9.75
N SER A 20 -19.25 16.81 9.51
CA SER A 20 -18.90 15.79 10.49
C SER A 20 -17.56 16.16 11.13
N SER A 21 -17.57 16.50 12.42
CA SER A 21 -16.38 16.86 13.16
C SER A 21 -15.50 15.63 13.30
N VAL A 22 -14.41 15.60 12.53
CA VAL A 22 -13.35 14.61 12.64
C VAL A 22 -12.57 14.92 13.92
N SER A 23 -12.94 14.27 15.02
CA SER A 23 -12.16 14.31 16.25
C SER A 23 -10.99 13.33 16.09
N ALA A 24 -9.76 13.86 16.01
CA ALA A 24 -8.56 13.05 16.23
C ALA A 24 -8.58 12.62 17.69
N ASP A 25 -8.66 11.32 17.97
CA ASP A 25 -8.62 10.86 19.35
C ASP A 25 -7.15 10.71 19.77
N ASN A 26 -6.60 11.73 20.43
CA ASN A 26 -5.24 11.68 21.00
C ASN A 26 -5.08 10.53 22.03
N GLU A 27 -6.17 9.86 22.40
CA GLU A 27 -6.24 8.77 23.37
C GLU A 27 -6.37 7.37 22.74
N ARG A 28 -6.48 7.22 21.40
CA ARG A 28 -6.63 5.89 20.80
C ARG A 28 -5.39 5.01 21.10
N PRO A 29 -5.57 3.81 21.69
CA PRO A 29 -4.48 2.89 21.95
C PRO A 29 -3.70 2.55 20.68
N TYR A 30 -2.39 2.37 20.82
CA TYR A 30 -1.49 1.95 19.77
C TYR A 30 -0.36 1.11 20.35
N VAL A 31 0.17 0.23 19.52
CA VAL A 31 1.38 -0.54 19.82
C VAL A 31 2.50 0.04 18.98
N VAL A 32 3.59 0.43 19.62
CA VAL A 32 4.81 0.78 18.89
C VAL A 32 5.51 -0.50 18.52
N ILE A 33 5.72 -0.70 17.22
CA ILE A 33 6.52 -1.82 16.73
C ILE A 33 7.99 -1.41 16.74
N HIS A 34 8.32 -0.29 16.10
CA HIS A 34 9.70 0.19 15.99
C HIS A 34 9.81 1.70 16.17
N ARG A 35 10.86 2.13 16.87
CA ARG A 35 11.32 3.52 16.98
C ARG A 35 12.59 3.72 16.18
N GLN A 36 12.82 4.98 15.82
CA GLN A 36 14.09 5.42 15.27
C GLN A 36 15.24 5.00 16.21
N GLY A 37 16.25 4.31 15.68
CA GLY A 37 17.41 3.84 16.44
C GLY A 37 17.28 2.44 17.05
N ASP A 38 16.09 1.84 17.04
CA ASP A 38 15.91 0.48 17.55
C ASP A 38 16.72 -0.54 16.72
N PHE A 39 17.27 -1.55 17.39
CA PHE A 39 17.98 -2.68 16.76
C PHE A 39 19.14 -2.29 15.84
N GLY A 40 19.76 -1.13 16.07
CA GLY A 40 20.84 -0.62 15.22
C GLY A 40 20.36 -0.06 13.88
N CYS A 41 19.04 0.04 13.66
CA CYS A 41 18.46 0.66 12.48
C CYS A 41 18.24 2.15 12.74
N HIS A 42 18.79 3.00 11.88
CA HIS A 42 18.47 4.42 11.92
C HIS A 42 16.97 4.65 11.73
N THR A 43 16.30 4.04 10.74
CA THR A 43 14.85 4.23 10.53
C THR A 43 14.17 2.99 9.98
N PHE A 44 12.93 2.75 10.39
CA PHE A 44 12.04 1.76 9.78
C PHE A 44 10.99 2.45 8.90
N ARG A 45 10.78 1.96 7.67
CA ARG A 45 9.87 2.60 6.70
C ARG A 45 9.12 1.61 5.83
N ILE A 46 8.15 2.10 5.07
CA ILE A 46 7.45 1.35 4.01
C ILE A 46 6.73 0.08 4.53
N PRO A 47 5.73 0.24 5.41
CA PRO A 47 5.01 -0.89 6.00
C PRO A 47 4.20 -1.68 4.97
N GLY A 48 4.28 -3.01 5.08
CA GLY A 48 3.30 -3.97 4.57
C GLY A 48 2.84 -4.87 5.72
N ILE A 49 1.55 -5.18 5.79
CA ILE A 49 1.02 -6.12 6.79
C ILE A 49 0.05 -7.12 6.16
N ALA A 50 0.11 -8.37 6.62
CA ALA A 50 -0.86 -9.38 6.26
C ALA A 50 -1.15 -10.35 7.41
N ARG A 51 -2.29 -11.04 7.32
CA ARG A 51 -2.72 -12.07 8.26
C ARG A 51 -2.62 -13.44 7.60
N THR A 52 -1.88 -14.36 8.21
CA THR A 52 -1.78 -15.75 7.72
C THR A 52 -3.09 -16.51 7.94
N LYS A 53 -3.23 -17.68 7.31
CA LYS A 53 -4.42 -18.54 7.49
C LYS A 53 -4.63 -18.98 8.94
N THR A 54 -3.56 -19.04 9.74
CA THR A 54 -3.61 -19.42 11.16
C THR A 54 -3.84 -18.22 12.08
N GLY A 55 -3.99 -17.02 11.52
CA GLY A 55 -4.31 -15.79 12.26
C GLY A 55 -3.10 -15.00 12.74
N ILE A 56 -1.89 -15.37 12.34
CA ILE A 56 -0.66 -14.64 12.66
C ILE A 56 -0.59 -13.35 11.85
N LEU A 57 -0.18 -12.24 12.49
CA LEU A 57 0.11 -11.00 11.77
C LEU A 57 1.60 -10.93 11.44
N LEU A 58 1.91 -10.58 10.19
CA LEU A 58 3.25 -10.40 9.68
C LEU A 58 3.40 -8.96 9.18
N ALA A 59 4.28 -8.19 9.82
CA ALA A 59 4.62 -6.83 9.45
C ALA A 59 5.98 -6.82 8.76
N VAL A 60 6.03 -6.41 7.50
CA VAL A 60 7.25 -6.21 6.71
C VAL A 60 7.51 -4.73 6.49
N TYR A 61 8.78 -4.36 6.38
CA TYR A 61 9.22 -2.96 6.27
C TYR A 61 10.68 -2.90 5.85
N ASP A 62 11.12 -1.73 5.40
CA ASP A 62 12.53 -1.41 5.26
C ASP A 62 13.18 -1.30 6.65
N MET A 63 14.30 -1.97 6.85
CA MET A 63 15.26 -1.74 7.93
C MET A 63 16.39 -0.85 7.38
N ARG A 64 16.30 0.47 7.56
CA ARG A 64 17.29 1.42 7.01
C ARG A 64 18.36 1.71 8.04
N TYR A 65 19.53 1.09 7.90
CA TYR A 65 20.53 1.04 8.97
C TYR A 65 21.20 2.38 9.25
N THR A 66 21.55 3.14 8.21
CA THR A 66 22.43 4.31 8.34
C THR A 66 21.70 5.65 8.30
N SER A 67 20.57 5.73 7.61
CA SER A 67 19.80 6.98 7.46
C SER A 67 18.37 6.71 7.00
N ARG A 68 17.53 7.76 7.02
CA ARG A 68 16.17 7.71 6.47
C ARG A 68 16.08 7.72 4.94
N LYS A 69 17.21 7.75 4.21
CA LYS A 69 17.22 7.87 2.74
C LYS A 69 16.57 6.65 2.09
N ASP A 70 15.98 6.85 0.92
CA ASP A 70 15.54 5.76 0.05
C ASP A 70 16.78 5.10 -0.60
N LEU A 71 16.58 4.02 -1.37
CA LEU A 71 17.64 3.41 -2.18
C LEU A 71 18.37 4.46 -3.05
N GLN A 72 19.64 4.29 -3.36
CA GLN A 72 20.54 3.25 -2.87
C GLN A 72 21.11 3.58 -1.47
N ALA A 73 21.08 2.60 -0.57
CA ALA A 73 21.63 2.65 0.79
C ALA A 73 21.68 1.24 1.40
N ASP A 74 22.21 1.12 2.62
CA ASP A 74 22.18 -0.10 3.43
C ASP A 74 20.77 -0.29 4.01
N ILE A 75 19.98 -1.13 3.34
CA ILE A 75 18.57 -1.39 3.62
C ILE A 75 18.25 -2.85 3.41
N ASP A 76 17.64 -3.49 4.41
CA ASP A 76 17.06 -4.83 4.30
C ASP A 76 15.54 -4.80 4.37
N ILE A 77 14.91 -5.90 3.97
CA ILE A 77 13.51 -6.15 4.32
C ILE A 77 13.43 -6.87 5.65
N GLY A 78 12.90 -6.18 6.65
CA GLY A 78 12.62 -6.72 7.98
C GLY A 78 11.26 -7.38 8.11
N LEU A 79 11.13 -8.23 9.12
CA LEU A 79 9.88 -8.83 9.56
C LEU A 79 9.74 -8.72 11.08
N SER A 80 8.57 -8.26 11.53
CA SER A 80 8.06 -8.49 12.89
C SER A 80 6.80 -9.35 12.81
N ARG A 81 6.67 -10.32 13.71
CA ARG A 81 5.60 -11.32 13.72
C ARG A 81 4.82 -11.25 15.04
N SER A 82 3.49 -11.28 14.97
CA SER A 82 2.61 -11.27 16.15
C SER A 82 1.65 -12.46 16.15
N THR A 83 1.51 -13.10 17.32
CA THR A 83 0.64 -14.26 17.53
C THR A 83 -0.59 -13.95 18.37
N ASP A 84 -0.80 -12.69 18.77
CA ASP A 84 -1.81 -12.27 19.74
C ASP A 84 -2.67 -11.10 19.24
N GLY A 85 -2.80 -10.98 17.92
CA GLY A 85 -3.60 -9.93 17.28
C GLY A 85 -2.91 -8.57 17.21
N GLY A 86 -1.58 -8.53 17.35
CA GLY A 86 -0.77 -7.31 17.24
C GLY A 86 -0.54 -6.60 18.57
N GLN A 87 -0.84 -7.26 19.70
CA GLN A 87 -0.58 -6.71 21.04
C GLN A 87 0.91 -6.78 21.39
N THR A 88 1.57 -7.88 21.03
CA THR A 88 3.02 -8.05 21.13
C THR A 88 3.61 -8.52 19.80
N TRP A 89 4.88 -8.19 19.59
CA TRP A 89 5.60 -8.47 18.35
C TRP A 89 6.96 -9.10 18.68
N GLU A 90 7.32 -10.14 17.92
CA GLU A 90 8.67 -10.70 17.94
C GLU A 90 9.71 -9.64 17.54
N LEU A 91 10.94 -9.82 18.03
CA LEU A 91 12.08 -9.00 17.62
C LEU A 91 12.23 -8.99 16.08
N PRO A 92 12.57 -7.85 15.49
CA PRO A 92 12.71 -7.76 14.05
C PRO A 92 13.86 -8.62 13.56
N ARG A 93 13.70 -9.22 12.39
CA ARG A 93 14.76 -9.93 11.68
C ARG A 93 14.74 -9.61 10.19
N PRO A 94 15.90 -9.49 9.52
CA PRO A 94 15.94 -9.40 8.07
C PRO A 94 15.46 -10.72 7.45
N ILE A 95 14.60 -10.62 6.45
CA ILE A 95 14.09 -11.73 5.64
C ILE A 95 14.54 -11.64 4.18
N MET A 96 15.05 -10.47 3.76
CA MET A 96 15.71 -10.26 2.48
C MET A 96 16.86 -9.28 2.67
N ASP A 97 18.08 -9.81 2.59
CA ASP A 97 19.36 -9.12 2.69
C ASP A 97 20.25 -9.70 1.57
N MET A 98 20.88 -8.83 0.78
CA MET A 98 21.75 -9.23 -0.33
C MET A 98 23.24 -9.25 0.07
N GLY A 99 23.55 -8.84 1.30
CA GLY A 99 24.88 -8.79 1.88
C GLY A 99 25.86 -8.05 0.99
N GLU A 100 27.07 -8.60 0.87
CA GLU A 100 28.13 -8.05 0.03
C GLU A 100 28.11 -8.66 -1.38
N PHE A 101 26.93 -8.82 -1.99
CA PHE A 101 26.79 -9.37 -3.33
C PHE A 101 27.71 -8.62 -4.32
N GLY A 102 28.40 -9.38 -5.19
CA GLY A 102 29.35 -8.82 -6.15
C GLY A 102 30.63 -8.25 -5.52
N GLY A 103 30.88 -8.50 -4.22
CA GLY A 103 32.01 -7.94 -3.49
C GLY A 103 31.88 -6.44 -3.17
N LEU A 104 30.68 -5.88 -3.33
CA LEU A 104 30.38 -4.51 -2.95
C LEU A 104 29.79 -4.46 -1.54
N PRO A 105 30.02 -3.40 -0.75
CA PRO A 105 29.44 -3.27 0.59
C PRO A 105 27.89 -3.29 0.59
N GLN A 106 27.29 -3.53 1.76
CA GLN A 106 25.83 -3.60 1.91
C GLN A 106 25.11 -2.32 1.49
N ASP A 107 25.75 -1.15 1.65
CA ASP A 107 25.21 0.14 1.21
C ASP A 107 25.11 0.30 -0.32
N GLN A 108 25.61 -0.68 -1.06
CA GLN A 108 25.51 -0.84 -2.50
C GLN A 108 24.68 -2.06 -2.90
N ASN A 109 23.92 -2.64 -1.97
CA ASN A 109 23.10 -3.83 -2.17
C ASN A 109 21.72 -3.75 -1.48
N GLY A 110 21.20 -2.54 -1.25
CA GLY A 110 19.94 -2.35 -0.53
C GLY A 110 18.72 -2.98 -1.21
N CYS A 111 17.84 -3.56 -0.38
CA CYS A 111 16.50 -4.02 -0.71
C CYS A 111 15.45 -3.13 -0.04
N SER A 112 14.45 -2.66 -0.79
CA SER A 112 13.45 -1.71 -0.28
C SER A 112 12.08 -1.98 -0.90
N ASP A 113 11.07 -1.32 -0.32
CA ASP A 113 9.71 -1.23 -0.84
C ASP A 113 8.97 -2.58 -0.84
N PRO A 114 8.85 -3.26 0.33
CA PRO A 114 8.29 -4.59 0.40
C PRO A 114 6.78 -4.61 0.12
N ASN A 115 6.35 -5.69 -0.52
CA ASN A 115 4.95 -6.10 -0.64
C ASN A 115 4.79 -7.51 -0.08
N ILE A 116 3.81 -7.73 0.80
CA ILE A 116 3.48 -9.04 1.37
C ILE A 116 2.18 -9.59 0.80
N LEU A 117 2.17 -10.87 0.42
CA LEU A 117 1.01 -11.58 -0.08
C LEU A 117 0.88 -12.93 0.64
N ILE A 118 -0.35 -13.29 1.00
CA ILE A 118 -0.69 -14.60 1.56
C ILE A 118 -1.49 -15.36 0.50
N ASP A 119 -1.00 -16.51 0.07
CA ASP A 119 -1.78 -17.48 -0.70
C ASP A 119 -2.78 -18.15 0.26
N THR A 120 -4.03 -17.73 0.23
CA THR A 120 -5.07 -18.26 1.14
C THR A 120 -5.49 -19.69 0.77
N THR A 121 -5.10 -20.20 -0.40
CA THR A 121 -5.35 -21.59 -0.79
C THR A 121 -4.37 -22.53 -0.09
N THR A 122 -3.07 -22.20 -0.09
CA THR A 122 -2.00 -23.05 0.46
C THR A 122 -1.58 -22.68 1.88
N GLY A 123 -1.62 -21.40 2.23
CA GLY A 123 -0.99 -20.84 3.43
C GLY A 123 0.44 -20.31 3.19
N ASP A 124 0.95 -20.43 1.96
CA ASP A 124 2.26 -19.91 1.61
C ASP A 124 2.27 -18.37 1.68
N ILE A 125 3.39 -17.85 2.14
CA ILE A 125 3.63 -16.41 2.27
C ILE A 125 4.69 -16.02 1.25
N LEU A 126 4.44 -14.93 0.54
CA LEU A 126 5.35 -14.33 -0.42
C LEU A 126 5.63 -12.89 -0.01
N VAL A 127 6.91 -12.53 0.08
CA VAL A 127 7.34 -11.13 0.22
C VAL A 127 8.20 -10.79 -0.98
N THR A 128 7.85 -9.70 -1.66
CA THR A 128 8.60 -9.18 -2.81
C THR A 128 9.12 -7.80 -2.52
N ALA A 129 10.29 -7.45 -3.04
CA ALA A 129 10.88 -6.12 -2.88
C ALA A 129 11.73 -5.75 -4.10
N LEU A 130 12.29 -4.55 -4.09
CA LEU A 130 13.22 -4.08 -5.11
C LEU A 130 14.64 -4.04 -4.55
N TRP A 131 15.58 -4.69 -5.23
CA TRP A 131 17.01 -4.64 -4.94
C TRP A 131 17.73 -3.73 -5.93
N THR A 132 18.61 -2.85 -5.46
CA THR A 132 19.52 -2.07 -6.31
C THR A 132 20.96 -2.49 -6.01
N HIS A 133 21.78 -2.66 -7.04
CA HIS A 133 23.20 -3.02 -6.92
C HIS A 133 24.11 -1.88 -7.41
N ALA A 134 25.21 -1.60 -6.70
CA ALA A 134 26.30 -0.66 -7.06
C ALA A 134 25.96 0.86 -7.15
N LYS A 135 24.70 1.25 -7.35
CA LYS A 135 24.29 2.64 -7.66
C LYS A 135 24.36 3.63 -6.47
N LEU A 136 25.46 3.65 -5.70
CA LEU A 136 25.63 4.43 -4.48
C LEU A 136 25.22 5.90 -4.68
N GLY A 137 24.39 6.42 -3.78
CA GLY A 137 23.93 7.81 -3.81
C GLY A 137 22.96 8.17 -4.93
N THR A 138 22.55 7.21 -5.77
CA THR A 138 21.62 7.44 -6.88
C THR A 138 20.30 6.74 -6.63
N HIS A 139 19.22 7.51 -6.62
CA HIS A 139 17.87 7.00 -6.38
C HIS A 139 17.33 6.22 -7.59
N GLN A 140 16.69 5.07 -7.35
CA GLN A 140 16.19 4.15 -8.38
C GLN A 140 15.18 4.76 -9.36
N TRP A 141 14.49 5.84 -8.96
CA TRP A 141 13.58 6.61 -9.81
C TRP A 141 14.23 7.76 -10.58
N ARG A 142 15.54 7.97 -10.45
CA ARG A 142 16.30 9.00 -11.18
C ARG A 142 17.07 8.39 -12.35
N GLU A 143 17.62 9.25 -13.20
CA GLU A 143 18.58 8.85 -14.22
C GLU A 143 19.80 8.17 -13.57
N GLY A 144 20.29 7.10 -14.18
CA GLY A 144 21.43 6.31 -13.67
C GLY A 144 21.14 5.40 -12.47
N GLY A 145 20.03 5.57 -11.75
CA GLY A 145 19.67 4.74 -10.58
C GLY A 145 19.02 3.41 -10.93
N SER A 146 18.34 3.35 -12.07
CA SER A 146 17.89 2.11 -12.72
C SER A 146 17.73 2.40 -14.20
N GLU A 147 18.27 1.52 -15.04
CA GLU A 147 18.36 1.71 -16.49
C GLU A 147 17.65 0.56 -17.22
N PRO A 148 17.37 0.71 -18.54
CA PRO A 148 16.97 -0.41 -19.38
C PRO A 148 17.98 -1.56 -19.31
N GLY A 149 17.48 -2.79 -19.47
CA GLY A 149 18.22 -4.02 -19.25
C GLY A 149 17.65 -4.82 -18.08
N ILE A 150 18.23 -5.99 -17.84
CA ILE A 150 17.86 -6.89 -16.73
C ILE A 150 19.06 -7.28 -15.86
N ASP A 151 20.26 -6.80 -16.21
CA ASP A 151 21.49 -7.04 -15.45
C ASP A 151 21.46 -6.22 -14.14
N PRO A 152 21.74 -6.84 -12.97
CA PRO A 152 21.84 -6.13 -11.69
C PRO A 152 22.78 -4.91 -11.70
N ALA A 153 23.85 -4.93 -12.49
CA ALA A 153 24.78 -3.80 -12.60
C ALA A 153 24.14 -2.55 -13.28
N GLN A 154 23.05 -2.73 -14.01
CA GLN A 154 22.39 -1.69 -14.81
C GLN A 154 21.00 -1.33 -14.25
N SER A 155 20.19 -2.34 -13.93
CA SER A 155 18.78 -2.20 -13.59
C SER A 155 18.50 -2.71 -12.19
N SER A 156 17.58 -2.06 -11.48
CA SER A 156 17.09 -2.59 -10.20
C SER A 156 16.28 -3.87 -10.42
N GLN A 157 16.35 -4.78 -9.44
CA GLN A 157 15.95 -6.16 -9.55
C GLN A 157 14.71 -6.45 -8.72
N PHE A 158 13.72 -7.13 -9.31
CA PHE A 158 12.52 -7.59 -8.63
C PHE A 158 12.85 -8.87 -7.86
N MET A 159 12.83 -8.81 -6.53
CA MET A 159 13.23 -9.90 -5.64
C MET A 159 12.04 -10.51 -4.91
N ALA A 160 12.16 -11.79 -4.53
CA ALA A 160 11.13 -12.51 -3.80
C ALA A 160 11.74 -13.46 -2.75
N VAL A 161 11.09 -13.58 -1.60
CA VAL A 161 11.31 -14.62 -0.58
C VAL A 161 9.99 -15.24 -0.18
N ARG A 162 10.02 -16.51 0.24
CA ARG A 162 8.82 -17.26 0.61
C ARG A 162 8.97 -17.88 1.99
N SER A 163 7.84 -18.02 2.67
CA SER A 163 7.72 -18.76 3.92
C SER A 163 6.59 -19.79 3.79
N HIS A 164 6.85 -21.00 4.32
CA HIS A 164 5.90 -22.12 4.34
C HIS A 164 5.44 -22.48 5.77
N ASP A 165 5.83 -21.69 6.77
CA ASP A 165 5.68 -22.02 8.20
C ASP A 165 5.21 -20.84 9.06
N ASP A 166 4.28 -20.04 8.53
CA ASP A 166 3.71 -18.85 9.17
C ASP A 166 4.75 -17.75 9.51
N GLY A 167 5.71 -17.57 8.61
CA GLY A 167 6.70 -16.49 8.65
C GLY A 167 7.89 -16.78 9.56
N LYS A 168 8.08 -18.03 10.01
CA LYS A 168 9.18 -18.40 10.92
C LYS A 168 10.49 -18.52 10.16
N THR A 169 10.50 -19.20 9.02
CA THR A 169 11.67 -19.36 8.15
C THR A 169 11.38 -18.89 6.74
N TRP A 170 12.43 -18.43 6.05
CA TRP A 170 12.32 -17.83 4.72
C TRP A 170 13.33 -18.47 3.76
N THR A 171 12.93 -18.60 2.50
CA THR A 171 13.85 -19.02 1.43
C THR A 171 14.94 -17.98 1.22
N GLN A 172 16.02 -18.38 0.54
CA GLN A 172 16.97 -17.41 -0.01
C GLN A 172 16.28 -16.48 -1.02
N PRO A 173 16.73 -15.21 -1.17
CA PRO A 173 16.19 -14.29 -2.16
C PRO A 173 16.27 -14.84 -3.59
N GLU A 174 15.15 -14.82 -4.29
CA GLU A 174 15.04 -15.22 -5.69
C GLU A 174 14.85 -13.99 -6.57
N ASN A 175 15.66 -13.87 -7.62
CA ASN A 175 15.56 -12.78 -8.58
C ASN A 175 14.56 -13.12 -9.70
N TRP A 176 13.47 -12.35 -9.78
CA TRP A 176 12.39 -12.53 -10.76
C TRP A 176 12.47 -11.59 -11.95
N THR A 177 13.49 -10.73 -12.01
CA THR A 177 13.60 -9.66 -13.02
C THR A 177 13.51 -10.18 -14.45
N SER A 178 14.28 -11.23 -14.77
CA SER A 178 14.28 -11.84 -16.11
C SER A 178 12.95 -12.51 -16.49
N ARG A 179 12.08 -12.79 -15.52
CA ARG A 179 10.76 -13.40 -15.71
C ARG A 179 9.65 -12.36 -15.93
N LEU A 180 9.82 -11.17 -15.36
CA LEU A 180 8.75 -10.17 -15.25
C LEU A 180 9.03 -8.87 -16.02
N LYS A 181 10.26 -8.35 -15.91
CA LYS A 181 10.59 -7.01 -16.41
C LYS A 181 10.87 -7.05 -17.90
N LYS A 182 10.20 -6.18 -18.66
CA LYS A 182 10.57 -5.96 -20.06
C LYS A 182 11.95 -5.26 -20.14
N PRO A 183 12.89 -5.71 -20.99
CA PRO A 183 14.24 -5.13 -21.04
C PRO A 183 14.25 -3.63 -21.34
N GLU A 184 13.32 -3.13 -22.14
CA GLU A 184 13.22 -1.71 -22.50
C GLU A 184 12.76 -0.81 -21.34
N TRP A 185 12.15 -1.37 -20.28
CA TRP A 185 11.71 -0.58 -19.12
C TRP A 185 12.90 -0.11 -18.29
N PHE A 186 12.84 1.11 -17.77
CA PHE A 186 13.87 1.63 -16.86
C PHE A 186 13.78 1.01 -15.46
N LEU A 187 12.57 0.65 -15.02
CA LEU A 187 12.31 0.14 -13.68
C LEU A 187 11.07 -0.75 -13.68
N PHE A 188 11.09 -1.82 -12.90
CA PHE A 188 9.90 -2.61 -12.57
C PHE A 188 10.03 -3.15 -11.15
N ALA A 189 9.03 -2.88 -10.31
CA ALA A 189 9.07 -3.13 -8.87
C ALA A 189 7.68 -3.56 -8.36
N PRO A 190 7.61 -4.27 -7.22
CA PRO A 190 6.36 -4.35 -6.49
C PRO A 190 5.93 -2.96 -6.02
N ALA A 191 4.61 -2.74 -5.93
CA ALA A 191 4.09 -1.60 -5.19
C ALA A 191 4.09 -1.96 -3.69
N PRO A 192 4.62 -1.09 -2.81
CA PRO A 192 4.74 -1.40 -1.39
C PRO A 192 3.38 -1.58 -0.72
N GLY A 193 3.34 -2.38 0.34
CA GLY A 193 2.13 -2.70 1.10
C GLY A 193 1.79 -4.18 1.02
N ASN A 194 0.61 -4.52 0.49
CA ASN A 194 0.14 -5.91 0.42
C ASN A 194 -0.43 -6.27 -0.97
N GLY A 195 -0.27 -7.54 -1.34
CA GLY A 195 -1.00 -8.18 -2.43
C GLY A 195 -2.26 -8.88 -1.91
N ILE A 196 -2.97 -9.58 -2.80
CA ILE A 196 -4.21 -10.29 -2.46
C ILE A 196 -4.25 -11.69 -3.09
N THR A 197 -5.02 -12.58 -2.48
CA THR A 197 -5.54 -13.79 -3.14
C THR A 197 -7.01 -13.55 -3.46
N LEU A 198 -7.38 -13.65 -4.73
CA LEU A 198 -8.76 -13.51 -5.18
C LEU A 198 -9.62 -14.67 -4.68
N SER A 199 -10.94 -14.49 -4.70
CA SER A 199 -11.94 -15.51 -4.37
C SER A 199 -11.75 -16.83 -5.12
N ASN A 200 -11.22 -16.77 -6.34
CA ASN A 200 -10.93 -17.95 -7.18
C ASN A 200 -9.52 -18.55 -6.97
N GLY A 201 -8.73 -18.04 -6.02
CA GLY A 201 -7.37 -18.51 -5.71
C GLY A 201 -6.25 -17.85 -6.53
N THR A 202 -6.55 -16.92 -7.44
CA THR A 202 -5.52 -16.17 -8.18
C THR A 202 -4.76 -15.25 -7.24
N LEU A 203 -3.42 -15.30 -7.28
CA LEU A 203 -2.56 -14.38 -6.53
C LEU A 203 -2.34 -13.11 -7.35
N VAL A 204 -2.44 -11.93 -6.73
CA VAL A 204 -2.26 -10.64 -7.40
C VAL A 204 -1.39 -9.72 -6.56
N ILE A 205 -0.30 -9.22 -7.16
CA ILE A 205 0.61 -8.22 -6.60
C ILE A 205 0.42 -6.92 -7.40
N PRO A 206 0.09 -5.78 -6.77
CA PRO A 206 0.17 -4.50 -7.44
C PRO A 206 1.63 -4.18 -7.76
N THR A 207 1.91 -3.74 -8.99
CA THR A 207 3.27 -3.46 -9.47
C THR A 207 3.36 -2.08 -10.10
N GLN A 208 4.59 -1.58 -10.21
CA GLN A 208 4.87 -0.24 -10.72
C GLN A 208 6.19 -0.24 -11.51
N GLY A 209 6.41 0.77 -12.33
CA GLY A 209 7.64 0.87 -13.10
C GLY A 209 7.81 2.18 -13.83
N ARG A 210 8.86 2.25 -14.65
CA ARG A 210 9.11 3.28 -15.66
C ARG A 210 9.26 2.61 -17.01
N ASP A 211 8.46 3.01 -17.98
CA ASP A 211 8.44 2.39 -19.31
C ASP A 211 9.69 2.76 -20.14
N ALA A 212 9.71 2.39 -21.42
CA ALA A 212 10.82 2.67 -22.33
C ALA A 212 11.09 4.17 -22.59
N THR A 213 10.13 5.04 -22.27
CA THR A 213 10.27 6.49 -22.33
C THR A 213 10.68 7.11 -20.99
N GLY A 214 10.81 6.29 -19.94
CA GLY A 214 11.01 6.72 -18.57
C GLY A 214 9.73 7.16 -17.86
N SER A 215 8.56 7.02 -18.50
CA SER A 215 7.28 7.43 -17.93
C SER A 215 6.83 6.45 -16.84
N PRO A 216 6.47 6.92 -15.63
CA PRO A 216 5.97 6.04 -14.57
C PRO A 216 4.64 5.37 -14.93
N PHE A 217 4.39 4.16 -14.43
CA PHE A 217 3.11 3.49 -14.55
C PHE A 217 2.83 2.57 -13.36
N SER A 218 1.55 2.23 -13.18
CA SER A 218 1.07 1.19 -12.25
C SER A 218 0.33 0.10 -13.02
N ASN A 219 0.48 -1.15 -12.59
CA ASN A 219 -0.19 -2.32 -13.18
C ASN A 219 -0.32 -3.47 -12.17
N LEU A 220 -0.67 -4.67 -12.65
CA LEU A 220 -0.74 -5.89 -11.84
C LEU A 220 0.29 -6.92 -12.31
N THR A 221 0.74 -7.74 -11.37
CA THR A 221 1.43 -9.00 -11.63
C THR A 221 0.67 -10.12 -10.93
N TRP A 222 0.28 -11.17 -11.65
CA TRP A 222 -0.64 -12.18 -11.11
C TRP A 222 -0.25 -13.62 -11.46
N SER A 223 -0.75 -14.58 -10.68
CA SER A 223 -0.52 -16.01 -10.85
C SER A 223 -1.78 -16.82 -10.58
N VAL A 224 -2.13 -17.71 -11.51
CA VAL A 224 -3.28 -18.63 -11.40
C VAL A 224 -2.88 -20.05 -10.97
N ASN A 225 -1.61 -20.26 -10.61
CA ASN A 225 -1.06 -21.57 -10.30
C ASN A 225 -0.17 -21.54 -9.04
N ASN A 226 -0.68 -20.89 -8.00
CA ASN A 226 -0.09 -20.78 -6.66
C ASN A 226 1.34 -20.21 -6.72
N GLY A 227 1.53 -19.18 -7.54
CA GLY A 227 2.79 -18.45 -7.64
C GLY A 227 3.91 -19.17 -8.41
N LYS A 228 3.62 -20.25 -9.16
CA LYS A 228 4.61 -20.98 -9.99
C LYS A 228 4.98 -20.22 -11.27
N LYS A 229 3.99 -19.59 -11.91
CA LYS A 229 4.17 -18.73 -13.09
C LYS A 229 3.42 -17.43 -12.85
N TRP A 230 4.06 -16.33 -13.23
CA TRP A 230 3.52 -14.98 -13.09
C TRP A 230 3.36 -14.32 -14.46
N THR A 231 2.33 -13.49 -14.57
CA THR A 231 2.01 -12.70 -15.76
C THR A 231 1.94 -11.23 -15.36
N VAL A 232 2.55 -10.36 -16.16
CA VAL A 232 2.52 -8.91 -15.97
C VAL A 232 1.43 -8.32 -16.87
N SER A 233 0.50 -7.55 -16.29
CA SER A 233 -0.62 -6.95 -17.00
C SER A 233 -0.20 -5.71 -17.81
N ASN A 234 -1.09 -5.21 -18.67
CA ASN A 234 -0.92 -3.88 -19.26
C ASN A 234 -0.98 -2.80 -18.17
N PRO A 235 -0.29 -1.65 -18.37
CA PRO A 235 -0.43 -0.49 -17.51
C PRO A 235 -1.89 -0.05 -17.35
N ALA A 236 -2.30 0.20 -16.11
CA ALA A 236 -3.63 0.74 -15.82
C ALA A 236 -3.70 2.24 -16.14
N ARG A 237 -2.63 2.97 -15.80
CA ARG A 237 -2.51 4.41 -16.01
C ARG A 237 -1.05 4.83 -16.15
N SER A 238 -0.81 5.88 -16.92
CA SER A 238 0.49 6.55 -17.00
C SER A 238 0.67 7.56 -15.88
N ASN A 239 1.92 7.90 -15.59
CA ASN A 239 2.35 8.84 -14.56
C ASN A 239 1.81 8.53 -13.15
N THR A 240 1.57 7.26 -12.87
CA THR A 240 1.22 6.72 -11.55
C THR A 240 2.36 5.84 -11.04
N THR A 241 2.38 5.55 -9.74
CA THR A 241 3.44 4.76 -9.07
C THR A 241 2.85 3.74 -8.10
N GLU A 242 2.98 3.98 -6.79
CA GLU A 242 2.57 3.05 -5.73
C GLU A 242 1.05 2.84 -5.78
N SER A 243 0.61 1.60 -5.65
CA SER A 243 -0.80 1.24 -5.79
C SER A 243 -1.20 0.09 -4.87
N ALA A 244 -2.50 0.00 -4.59
CA ALA A 244 -3.12 -1.09 -3.85
C ALA A 244 -4.28 -1.67 -4.68
N VAL A 245 -4.52 -2.97 -4.56
CA VAL A 245 -5.51 -3.71 -5.35
C VAL A 245 -6.53 -4.40 -4.44
N VAL A 246 -7.79 -4.42 -4.87
CA VAL A 246 -8.87 -5.18 -4.23
C VAL A 246 -9.73 -5.88 -5.27
N GLU A 247 -10.36 -6.98 -4.86
CA GLU A 247 -11.48 -7.59 -5.56
C GLU A 247 -12.78 -6.93 -5.09
N LEU A 248 -13.57 -6.43 -6.05
CA LEU A 248 -14.88 -5.80 -5.83
C LEU A 248 -15.99 -6.84 -5.73
N ALA A 249 -17.19 -6.42 -5.34
CA ALA A 249 -18.33 -7.33 -5.16
C ALA A 249 -18.71 -8.11 -6.43
N ASP A 250 -18.45 -7.56 -7.61
CA ASP A 250 -18.72 -8.19 -8.92
C ASP A 250 -17.57 -9.08 -9.43
N GLY A 251 -16.48 -9.22 -8.66
CA GLY A 251 -15.29 -9.98 -9.02
C GLY A 251 -14.30 -9.24 -9.92
N SER A 252 -14.59 -7.99 -10.31
CA SER A 252 -13.61 -7.13 -10.96
C SER A 252 -12.55 -6.65 -9.98
N LEU A 253 -11.38 -6.25 -10.49
CA LEU A 253 -10.29 -5.72 -9.69
C LEU A 253 -10.25 -4.21 -9.78
N MET A 254 -10.15 -3.54 -8.64
CA MET A 254 -9.85 -2.12 -8.55
C MET A 254 -8.38 -1.91 -8.20
N LEU A 255 -7.71 -1.06 -8.95
CA LEU A 255 -6.36 -0.56 -8.67
C LEU A 255 -6.43 0.92 -8.27
N ASN A 256 -6.02 1.22 -7.03
CA ASN A 256 -5.97 2.56 -6.48
C ASN A 256 -4.52 3.04 -6.40
N SER A 257 -4.17 4.04 -7.21
CA SER A 257 -2.78 4.42 -7.47
C SER A 257 -2.46 5.85 -7.03
N ARG A 258 -1.24 6.02 -6.53
CA ARG A 258 -0.59 7.31 -6.31
C ARG A 258 -0.36 7.99 -7.65
N ASP A 259 -0.86 9.21 -7.81
CA ASP A 259 -0.75 9.97 -9.06
C ASP A 259 0.26 11.12 -8.92
N ASN A 260 1.27 11.15 -9.78
CA ASN A 260 2.27 12.23 -9.76
C ASN A 260 1.69 13.59 -10.19
N ARG A 261 0.54 13.62 -10.90
CA ARG A 261 -0.14 14.86 -11.30
C ARG A 261 -0.57 15.69 -10.08
N ASN A 262 -0.86 15.01 -8.97
CA ASN A 262 -1.20 15.66 -7.70
C ASN A 262 -0.03 16.44 -7.09
N ARG A 263 1.20 16.40 -7.65
CA ARG A 263 2.28 17.31 -7.20
C ARG A 263 1.89 18.76 -7.42
N GLU A 264 1.27 19.03 -8.57
CA GLU A 264 0.82 20.36 -8.99
C GLU A 264 -0.66 20.59 -8.67
N ASP A 265 -1.52 19.57 -8.85
CA ASP A 265 -2.96 19.72 -8.61
C ASP A 265 -3.31 19.62 -7.12
N LYS A 266 -3.70 20.76 -6.53
CA LYS A 266 -4.21 20.90 -5.15
C LYS A 266 -5.68 21.33 -5.10
N SER A 267 -6.37 21.30 -6.24
CA SER A 267 -7.76 21.72 -6.37
C SER A 267 -8.73 20.61 -5.93
N GLU A 268 -10.01 20.72 -6.29
CA GLU A 268 -11.00 19.66 -6.04
C GLU A 268 -10.80 18.42 -6.91
N THR A 269 -9.96 18.49 -7.94
CA THR A 269 -9.57 17.31 -8.75
C THR A 269 -8.34 16.58 -8.19
N ASN A 270 -7.77 17.02 -7.05
CA ASN A 270 -6.73 16.25 -6.38
C ASN A 270 -7.30 14.92 -5.86
N GLY A 271 -6.59 13.82 -6.13
CA GLY A 271 -6.89 12.55 -5.47
C GLY A 271 -6.30 11.32 -6.16
N ARG A 272 -6.50 10.16 -5.55
CA ARG A 272 -6.03 8.87 -6.05
C ARG A 272 -6.52 8.61 -7.48
N ALA A 273 -5.65 8.08 -8.32
CA ALA A 273 -6.05 7.56 -9.62
C ALA A 273 -6.66 6.16 -9.46
N VAL A 274 -7.89 5.95 -9.93
CA VAL A 274 -8.63 4.69 -9.71
C VAL A 274 -9.02 4.07 -11.05
N SER A 275 -8.62 2.81 -11.26
CA SER A 275 -8.90 2.05 -12.47
C SER A 275 -9.41 0.65 -12.13
N ILE A 276 -10.29 0.11 -12.98
CA ILE A 276 -10.88 -1.22 -12.82
C ILE A 276 -10.60 -2.11 -14.03
N THR A 277 -10.52 -3.42 -13.78
CA THR A 277 -10.36 -4.46 -14.81
C THR A 277 -11.14 -5.71 -14.43
N SER A 278 -11.75 -6.37 -15.42
CA SER A 278 -12.43 -7.66 -15.27
C SER A 278 -11.68 -8.80 -15.97
N ASP A 279 -10.47 -8.53 -16.49
CA ASP A 279 -9.68 -9.47 -17.30
C ASP A 279 -8.19 -9.45 -16.90
N LEU A 280 -7.94 -9.29 -15.59
CA LEU A 280 -6.62 -9.32 -14.97
C LEU A 280 -5.64 -8.30 -15.59
N GLY A 281 -6.18 -7.14 -15.97
CA GLY A 281 -5.42 -5.99 -16.46
C GLY A 281 -5.03 -6.09 -17.93
N THR A 282 -5.75 -6.88 -18.73
CA THR A 282 -5.62 -6.82 -20.19
C THR A 282 -6.24 -5.51 -20.70
N HIS A 283 -7.42 -5.16 -20.18
CA HIS A 283 -8.09 -3.88 -20.42
C HIS A 283 -8.42 -3.20 -19.10
N TRP A 284 -8.32 -1.87 -19.10
CA TRP A 284 -8.60 -1.02 -17.95
C TRP A 284 -9.65 0.03 -18.28
N LYS A 285 -10.50 0.34 -17.29
CA LYS A 285 -11.45 1.45 -17.33
C LYS A 285 -11.23 2.36 -16.14
N VAL A 286 -11.46 3.65 -16.31
CA VAL A 286 -11.43 4.62 -15.21
C VAL A 286 -12.67 4.38 -14.32
N HIS A 287 -12.48 4.35 -13.00
CA HIS A 287 -13.57 4.22 -12.05
C HIS A 287 -14.30 5.56 -11.84
N ASN A 288 -15.55 5.56 -11.39
CA ASN A 288 -16.31 6.80 -11.17
C ASN A 288 -15.73 7.67 -10.03
N SER A 289 -14.98 7.06 -9.11
CA SER A 289 -14.31 7.71 -7.98
C SER A 289 -12.88 8.17 -8.33
N ASP A 290 -12.54 8.20 -9.62
CA ASP A 290 -11.21 8.62 -10.06
C ASP A 290 -10.95 10.08 -9.69
N HIS A 291 -9.84 10.32 -8.98
CA HIS A 291 -9.53 11.60 -8.36
C HIS A 291 -10.66 12.09 -7.42
N SER A 292 -10.53 13.28 -6.81
CA SER A 292 -11.53 13.96 -5.95
C SER A 292 -12.00 13.20 -4.69
N ALA A 293 -12.54 11.99 -4.82
CA ALA A 293 -13.11 11.16 -3.76
C ALA A 293 -12.10 10.81 -2.67
N LEU A 294 -10.83 10.63 -3.03
CA LEU A 294 -9.75 10.29 -2.11
C LEU A 294 -8.56 11.25 -2.29
N PRO A 295 -8.55 12.41 -1.62
CA PRO A 295 -7.45 13.38 -1.69
C PRO A 295 -6.11 12.78 -1.23
N GLU A 296 -5.00 13.22 -1.83
CA GLU A 296 -3.66 12.75 -1.45
C GLU A 296 -2.52 13.78 -1.65
N PRO A 297 -1.41 13.64 -0.90
CA PRO A 297 -0.23 14.48 -1.04
C PRO A 297 0.86 13.82 -1.90
N VAL A 298 0.48 12.93 -2.84
CA VAL A 298 1.40 12.10 -3.63
C VAL A 298 2.16 11.13 -2.72
N CYS A 299 1.42 10.19 -2.12
CA CYS A 299 1.94 9.24 -1.12
C CYS A 299 1.39 7.83 -1.38
N MET A 300 1.91 6.80 -0.73
CA MET A 300 1.26 5.49 -0.72
C MET A 300 -0.10 5.59 -0.02
N GLY A 301 -1.06 4.79 -0.47
CA GLY A 301 -2.34 4.58 0.22
C GLY A 301 -2.70 3.09 0.18
N SER A 302 -3.13 2.54 1.32
CA SER A 302 -3.53 1.14 1.43
C SER A 302 -5.03 0.99 1.17
N LEU A 303 -5.41 -0.07 0.47
CA LEU A 303 -6.80 -0.42 0.17
C LEU A 303 -6.96 -1.92 0.39
N ILE A 304 -7.99 -2.33 1.14
CA ILE A 304 -8.38 -3.73 1.29
C ILE A 304 -9.91 -3.87 1.15
N SER A 305 -10.35 -5.04 0.70
CA SER A 305 -11.76 -5.44 0.74
C SER A 305 -11.98 -6.49 1.82
N HIS A 306 -13.19 -6.51 2.39
CA HIS A 306 -13.62 -7.53 3.34
C HIS A 306 -15.08 -7.89 3.09
N ARG A 307 -15.42 -9.17 3.26
CA ARG A 307 -16.78 -9.68 3.16
C ARG A 307 -17.39 -9.69 4.55
N LEU A 308 -18.42 -8.87 4.76
CA LEU A 308 -19.14 -8.78 6.03
C LEU A 308 -20.01 -10.01 6.27
N SER A 309 -20.43 -10.18 7.53
CA SER A 309 -21.31 -11.29 7.95
C SER A 309 -22.68 -11.30 7.26
N ASP A 310 -23.11 -10.16 6.72
CA ASP A 310 -24.36 -9.98 5.98
C ASP A 310 -24.16 -10.01 4.45
N ASP A 311 -23.03 -10.55 3.99
CA ASP A 311 -22.71 -10.69 2.57
C ASP A 311 -22.53 -9.38 1.80
N ARG A 312 -22.33 -8.25 2.48
CA ARG A 312 -21.85 -7.04 1.80
C ARG A 312 -20.33 -7.04 1.69
N THR A 313 -19.82 -6.52 0.58
CA THR A 313 -18.40 -6.21 0.44
C THR A 313 -18.15 -4.79 0.95
N VAL A 314 -17.23 -4.63 1.88
CA VAL A 314 -16.77 -3.33 2.37
C VAL A 314 -15.35 -3.08 1.90
N LEU A 315 -15.05 -1.84 1.53
CA LEU A 315 -13.68 -1.38 1.26
C LEU A 315 -13.20 -0.48 2.39
N PHE A 316 -11.97 -0.70 2.83
CA PHE A 316 -11.25 0.19 3.73
C PHE A 316 -10.03 0.75 3.04
N PHE A 317 -9.88 2.08 3.09
CA PHE A 317 -8.74 2.80 2.54
C PHE A 317 -8.04 3.59 3.64
N SER A 318 -6.71 3.64 3.63
CA SER A 318 -5.95 4.53 4.51
C SER A 318 -4.88 5.29 3.77
N ASN A 319 -4.77 6.58 4.08
CA ASN A 319 -3.71 7.46 3.59
C ASN A 319 -3.60 8.71 4.48
N PRO A 320 -2.58 9.56 4.24
CA PRO A 320 -2.59 10.92 4.74
C PRO A 320 -3.68 11.70 4.00
N HIS A 321 -4.81 11.98 4.67
CA HIS A 321 -5.98 12.61 4.07
C HIS A 321 -5.78 14.14 3.97
N HIS A 322 -4.87 14.53 3.07
CA HIS A 322 -4.49 15.92 2.86
C HIS A 322 -3.88 16.09 1.46
N LYS A 323 -4.20 17.20 0.77
CA LYS A 323 -3.77 17.42 -0.64
C LYS A 323 -2.27 17.70 -0.81
N SER A 324 -1.57 18.12 0.25
CA SER A 324 -0.19 18.66 0.14
C SER A 324 0.84 18.16 1.16
N GLN A 325 0.42 17.48 2.23
CA GLN A 325 1.29 17.15 3.36
C GLN A 325 1.00 15.73 3.82
N ARG A 326 2.03 15.02 4.25
CA ARG A 326 1.91 13.70 4.86
C ARG A 326 1.51 13.87 6.33
N LYS A 327 0.23 14.15 6.53
CA LYS A 327 -0.43 14.32 7.83
C LYS A 327 -1.89 13.88 7.73
N ASN A 328 -2.60 13.83 8.85
CA ASN A 328 -3.98 13.36 8.94
C ASN A 328 -4.13 11.90 8.45
N MET A 329 -3.34 10.97 9.00
CA MET A 329 -3.54 9.53 8.72
C MET A 329 -4.98 9.16 9.06
N THR A 330 -5.75 8.74 8.06
CA THR A 330 -7.20 8.55 8.18
C THR A 330 -7.59 7.25 7.51
N ILE A 331 -8.46 6.47 8.15
CA ILE A 331 -9.14 5.33 7.54
C ILE A 331 -10.49 5.80 7.00
N GLN A 332 -10.81 5.40 5.78
CA GLN A 332 -12.05 5.73 5.08
C GLN A 332 -12.75 4.43 4.68
N MET A 333 -14.08 4.40 4.76
CA MET A 333 -14.90 3.21 4.44
C MET A 333 -15.86 3.48 3.28
N SER A 334 -15.98 2.51 2.39
CA SER A 334 -16.99 2.45 1.32
C SER A 334 -17.79 1.14 1.37
N LEU A 335 -19.09 1.23 1.09
CA LEU A 335 -20.02 0.11 0.99
C LEU A 335 -20.64 -0.02 -0.42
N ASP A 336 -20.13 0.74 -1.38
CA ASP A 336 -20.64 0.89 -2.75
C ASP A 336 -19.51 0.78 -3.78
N ASP A 337 -18.62 -0.19 -3.56
CA ASP A 337 -17.45 -0.51 -4.40
C ASP A 337 -16.55 0.70 -4.67
N GLY A 338 -16.40 1.59 -3.69
CA GLY A 338 -15.50 2.74 -3.74
C GLY A 338 -16.10 3.98 -4.39
N THR A 339 -17.38 3.96 -4.77
CA THR A 339 -18.08 5.12 -5.36
C THR A 339 -18.16 6.27 -4.36
N THR A 340 -18.49 5.99 -3.09
CA THR A 340 -18.52 6.97 -2.01
C THR A 340 -17.78 6.48 -0.77
N TRP A 341 -17.19 7.42 -0.03
CA TRP A 341 -16.39 7.16 1.18
C TRP A 341 -17.06 7.81 2.39
N ALA A 342 -18.17 7.22 2.82
CA ALA A 342 -19.14 7.85 3.72
C ALA A 342 -18.66 8.02 5.18
N LYS A 343 -17.73 7.18 5.65
CA LYS A 343 -17.21 7.23 7.02
C LYS A 343 -15.70 7.37 7.01
N GLN A 344 -15.19 8.26 7.87
CA GLN A 344 -13.77 8.52 8.04
C GLN A 344 -13.41 8.52 9.54
N ILE A 345 -12.28 7.93 9.89
CA ILE A 345 -11.71 7.93 11.25
C ILE A 345 -10.27 8.42 11.17
N LEU A 346 -10.01 9.58 11.77
CA LEU A 346 -8.67 10.17 11.88
C LEU A 346 -7.90 9.50 13.02
N LEU A 347 -6.69 9.05 12.71
CA LEU A 347 -5.81 8.32 13.64
C LEU A 347 -4.65 9.19 14.14
N ASP A 348 -4.03 9.94 13.23
CA ASP A 348 -2.84 10.73 13.51
C ASP A 348 -2.92 12.07 12.77
N LYS A 349 -3.11 13.15 13.53
CA LYS A 349 -3.27 14.49 12.97
C LYS A 349 -1.94 15.05 12.45
N GLU A 350 -0.85 14.83 13.18
CA GLU A 350 0.44 15.46 12.91
C GLU A 350 1.34 14.58 12.02
N GLY A 351 1.05 13.28 11.95
CA GLY A 351 1.78 12.31 11.16
C GLY A 351 0.89 11.53 10.20
N GLY A 352 1.49 10.51 9.60
CA GLY A 352 0.87 9.74 8.54
C GLY A 352 1.59 9.91 7.23
N ALA A 353 2.31 8.87 6.82
CA ALA A 353 2.87 8.75 5.48
C ALA A 353 2.40 7.42 4.86
N TYR A 354 3.21 6.38 4.87
CA TYR A 354 2.83 5.07 4.34
C TYR A 354 2.02 4.29 5.37
N SER A 355 1.05 3.50 4.92
CA SER A 355 0.22 2.64 5.75
C SER A 355 -0.08 1.31 5.04
N SER A 356 -0.45 0.28 5.80
CA SER A 356 -0.96 -0.97 5.27
C SER A 356 -2.05 -1.52 6.21
N LEU A 357 -3.18 -1.89 5.65
CA LEU A 357 -4.37 -2.38 6.35
C LEU A 357 -4.43 -3.91 6.35
N VAL A 358 -5.04 -4.47 7.39
CA VAL A 358 -5.30 -5.92 7.51
C VAL A 358 -6.55 -6.15 8.33
N MET A 359 -7.34 -7.17 8.03
CA MET A 359 -8.35 -7.66 8.98
C MET A 359 -7.68 -8.57 10.02
N VAL A 360 -7.63 -8.14 11.29
CA VAL A 360 -7.06 -8.93 12.40
C VAL A 360 -7.96 -10.12 12.73
N ASN A 361 -9.27 -9.92 12.62
CA ASN A 361 -10.32 -10.92 12.67
C ASN A 361 -11.55 -10.35 11.93
N ASP A 362 -12.67 -11.07 11.93
CA ASP A 362 -13.87 -10.69 11.15
C ASP A 362 -14.50 -9.36 11.59
N ASN A 363 -14.19 -8.86 12.80
CA ASN A 363 -14.77 -7.65 13.37
C ASN A 363 -13.73 -6.59 13.75
N THR A 364 -12.45 -6.81 13.47
CA THR A 364 -11.36 -5.91 13.86
C THR A 364 -10.46 -5.59 12.69
N LEU A 365 -10.46 -4.33 12.29
CA LEU A 365 -9.53 -3.77 11.31
C LEU A 365 -8.22 -3.40 12.02
N GLY A 366 -7.10 -3.76 11.43
CA GLY A 366 -5.75 -3.38 11.86
C GLY A 366 -5.10 -2.46 10.83
N ILE A 367 -4.25 -1.56 11.30
CA ILE A 367 -3.42 -0.68 10.46
C ILE A 367 -2.01 -0.62 11.01
N LEU A 368 -1.02 -0.83 10.14
CA LEU A 368 0.39 -0.56 10.37
C LEU A 368 0.79 0.69 9.58
N TYR A 369 1.39 1.70 10.21
CA TYR A 369 1.74 2.93 9.49
C TYR A 369 2.93 3.70 10.07
N GLU A 370 3.53 4.53 9.20
CA GLU A 370 4.52 5.55 9.56
C GLU A 370 3.82 6.72 10.26
N SER A 371 4.14 6.95 11.54
CA SER A 371 3.39 7.87 12.43
C SER A 371 4.21 9.06 12.93
N SER A 372 3.54 10.00 13.60
CA SER A 372 4.17 11.09 14.36
C SER A 372 4.80 10.64 15.68
N ARG A 373 4.51 9.42 16.15
CA ARG A 373 4.86 8.93 17.49
C ARG A 373 6.02 7.93 17.51
N ALA A 374 6.20 7.21 16.41
CA ALA A 374 7.28 6.25 16.18
C ALA A 374 7.38 5.97 14.67
N ASP A 375 8.49 5.38 14.25
CA ASP A 375 8.72 4.98 12.86
C ASP A 375 7.61 4.05 12.37
N LEU A 376 7.23 3.05 13.17
CA LEU A 376 6.11 2.15 12.87
C LEU A 376 5.23 1.91 14.11
N VAL A 377 3.93 2.15 13.94
CA VAL A 377 2.91 1.84 14.95
C VAL A 377 1.80 0.97 14.37
N PHE A 378 1.23 0.12 15.21
CA PHE A 378 0.07 -0.69 14.91
C PHE A 378 -1.13 -0.23 15.74
N GLN A 379 -2.28 -0.08 15.10
CA GLN A 379 -3.55 0.24 15.74
C GLN A 379 -4.64 -0.70 15.26
N THR A 380 -5.64 -0.93 16.12
CA THR A 380 -6.84 -1.69 15.80
C THR A 380 -8.09 -0.85 15.97
N LEU A 381 -9.11 -1.15 15.18
CA LEU A 381 -10.42 -0.53 15.23
C LEU A 381 -11.49 -1.62 15.14
N ASP A 382 -12.52 -1.50 15.97
CA ASP A 382 -13.69 -2.37 15.87
C ASP A 382 -14.56 -1.88 14.70
N LEU A 383 -15.09 -2.81 13.89
CA LEU A 383 -15.94 -2.44 12.75
C LEU A 383 -17.19 -1.65 13.17
N LYS A 384 -17.66 -1.78 14.42
CA LYS A 384 -18.76 -0.98 14.97
C LYS A 384 -18.45 0.51 15.02
N GLU A 385 -17.18 0.90 15.09
CA GLU A 385 -16.77 2.31 15.02
C GLU A 385 -17.15 2.93 13.67
N PHE A 386 -17.18 2.11 12.62
CA PHE A 386 -17.66 2.49 11.29
C PHE A 386 -19.19 2.38 11.14
N GLY A 387 -19.89 1.80 12.12
CA GLY A 387 -21.33 1.55 12.08
C GLY A 387 -21.72 0.25 11.37
N LEU A 388 -20.81 -0.73 11.35
CA LEU A 388 -21.04 -2.06 10.79
C LEU A 388 -21.49 -3.07 11.86
#